data_AF-A0A2V7HUH8-F1
#
_entry.id   AF-A0A2V7HUH8-F1
#
_cell.length_a   1.000
_cell.length_b   1.000
_cell.length_c   1.000
_cell.angle_alpha   90.00
_cell.angle_beta   90.00
_cell.angle_gamma   90.00
#
_symmetry.space_group_name_H-M   'P 1'
#
loop_
_entity.id
_entity.type
_entity.pdbx_description
1 polymer ?
#
loop_
_entity_poly.entity_id
_entity_poly.type
_entity_poly.pdbx_seq_one_letter_code
_entity_poly.pdbx_strand_id
1 'polypeptide(L)'
;ARDLGATPFQAFRMVTFPLIRPTIIGGMLLIFAQSFDMFVITFFNIGAQSTLPMVIWSMVRLGINPSLNALGAMVMGFSILVLVVANRLGGVKLAG
;
A
#
# COMPACT_ATOMS: atom_id res chain seq x y z
N ALA A 1 8.87 -13.73 -32.29
CA ALA A 1 9.60 -12.45 -32.47
C ALA A 1 11.02 -12.68 -32.95
N ARG A 2 11.82 -13.51 -32.25
CA ARG A 2 13.12 -13.95 -32.77
C ARG A 2 12.98 -14.81 -34.04
N ASP A 3 11.91 -15.58 -34.15
CA ASP A 3 11.58 -16.38 -35.34
C ASP A 3 11.21 -15.51 -36.57
N LEU A 4 10.96 -14.22 -36.37
CA LEU A 4 10.69 -13.23 -37.40
C LEU A 4 11.92 -12.35 -37.72
N GLY A 5 13.11 -12.72 -37.23
CA GLY A 5 14.35 -11.96 -37.45
C GLY A 5 14.55 -10.73 -36.56
N ALA A 6 13.71 -10.52 -35.53
CA ALA A 6 13.86 -9.37 -34.64
C ALA A 6 15.10 -9.53 -33.74
N THR A 7 15.89 -8.46 -33.60
CA THR A 7 17.03 -8.44 -32.68
C THR A 7 16.55 -8.57 -31.22
N PRO A 8 17.38 -9.08 -30.28
CA PRO A 8 16.97 -9.27 -28.89
C PRO A 8 16.39 -8.01 -28.23
N PHE A 9 16.95 -6.84 -28.56
CA PHE A 9 16.48 -5.56 -28.06
C PHE A 9 15.11 -5.18 -28.65
N GLN A 10 14.88 -5.41 -29.95
CA GLN A 10 13.58 -5.20 -30.58
C GLN A 10 12.52 -6.13 -29.98
N ALA A 11 12.84 -7.41 -29.79
CA ALA A 11 11.93 -8.37 -29.15
C ALA A 11 11.57 -7.94 -27.71
N PHE A 12 12.54 -7.48 -26.92
CA PHE A 12 12.27 -6.96 -25.58
C PHE A 12 11.38 -5.71 -25.63
N ARG A 13 11.73 -4.68 -26.40
CA ARG A 13 11.02 -3.40 -26.42
C ARG A 13 9.60 -3.52 -27.01
N MET A 14 9.41 -4.38 -28.00
CA MET A 14 8.14 -4.48 -28.74
C MET A 14 7.21 -5.55 -28.18
N VAL A 15 7.73 -6.60 -27.52
CA VAL A 15 6.92 -7.71 -27.02
C VAL A 15 7.02 -7.81 -25.50
N THR A 16 8.22 -8.03 -24.96
CA THR A 16 8.37 -8.31 -23.52
C THR A 16 7.97 -7.10 -22.67
N PHE A 17 8.50 -5.91 -22.95
CA PHE A 17 8.27 -4.69 -22.18
C PHE A 17 6.79 -4.27 -22.16
N PRO A 18 6.07 -4.21 -23.31
CA PRO A 18 4.64 -3.88 -23.30
C PRO A 18 3.76 -4.96 -22.65
N LEU A 19 4.23 -6.21 -22.62
CA LEU A 19 3.54 -7.31 -21.93
C LEU A 19 3.69 -7.21 -20.41
N ILE A 20 4.89 -6.87 -19.91
CA ILE A 20 5.15 -6.77 -18.46
C ILE A 20 4.87 -5.37 -17.88
N ARG A 21 4.67 -4.34 -18.70
CA ARG A 21 4.41 -2.96 -18.24
C ARG A 21 3.28 -2.85 -17.20
N PRO A 22 2.09 -3.51 -17.31
CA PRO A 22 1.06 -3.35 -16.29
C PRO A 22 1.51 -3.94 -14.95
N THR A 23 2.25 -5.04 -14.96
CA THR A 23 2.81 -5.67 -13.76
C THR A 23 3.88 -4.80 -13.11
N ILE A 24 4.73 -4.13 -13.90
CA ILE A 24 5.71 -3.18 -13.39
C ILE A 24 4.99 -2.03 -12.69
N ILE A 25 3.98 -1.43 -13.32
CA ILE A 25 3.22 -0.33 -12.73
C ILE A 25 2.51 -0.78 -11.44
N GLY A 26 1.91 -1.98 -11.44
CA GLY A 26 1.30 -2.55 -10.23
C GLY A 26 2.32 -2.76 -9.10
N GLY A 27 3.50 -3.30 -9.42
CA GLY A 27 4.60 -3.46 -8.47
C GLY A 27 5.13 -2.12 -7.94
N MET A 28 5.23 -1.10 -8.79
CA MET A 28 5.65 0.25 -8.39
C MET A 28 4.67 0.86 -7.39
N LEU A 29 3.36 0.75 -7.64
CA LEU A 29 2.34 1.26 -6.72
C LEU A 29 2.36 0.51 -5.38
N LEU A 30 2.56 -0.80 -5.41
CA LEU A 30 2.67 -1.63 -4.21
C LEU A 30 3.90 -1.27 -3.37
N ILE A 31 5.07 -1.14 -4.00
CA ILE A 31 6.31 -0.77 -3.30
C ILE A 31 6.23 0.68 -2.81
N PHE A 32 5.60 1.59 -3.57
CA PHE A 32 5.35 2.96 -3.12
C PHE A 32 4.48 2.99 -1.86
N ALA A 33 3.39 2.21 -1.83
CA ALA A 33 2.55 2.08 -0.64
C ALA A 33 3.34 1.51 0.54
N GLN A 34 4.15 0.47 0.30
CA GLN A 34 4.98 -0.16 1.33
C GLN A 34 6.09 0.77 1.87
N SER A 35 6.53 1.76 1.10
CA SER A 35 7.53 2.73 1.55
C SER A 35 7.12 3.48 2.82
N PHE A 36 5.82 3.76 2.99
CA PHE A 36 5.29 4.42 4.19
C PHE A 36 5.33 3.54 5.45
N ASP A 37 5.40 2.22 5.29
CA ASP A 37 5.47 1.24 6.39
C ASP A 37 6.90 1.06 6.94
N MET A 38 7.92 1.64 6.29
CA MET A 38 9.32 1.49 6.71
C MET A 38 9.71 2.33 7.93
N PHE A 39 8.75 2.79 8.74
CA PHE A 39 8.96 3.64 9.92
C PHE A 39 10.00 3.06 10.89
N VAL A 40 9.88 1.78 11.25
CA VAL A 40 10.74 1.17 12.29
C VAL A 40 12.21 1.22 11.87
N ILE A 41 12.50 0.85 10.62
CA ILE A 41 13.87 0.82 10.09
C ILE A 41 14.41 2.24 9.99
N THR A 42 13.63 3.18 9.45
CA THR A 42 14.05 4.57 9.30
C THR A 42 14.30 5.23 10.65
N PHE A 43 13.46 4.97 11.65
CA PHE A 43 13.58 5.53 13.01
C PHE A 43 14.92 5.20 13.66
N PHE A 44 15.44 3.99 13.46
CA PHE A 44 16.73 3.58 14.03
C PHE A 44 17.95 3.99 13.18
N ASN A 45 17.77 4.45 11.93
CA ASN A 45 18.87 4.71 11.00
C ASN A 45 19.08 6.19 10.64
N ILE A 46 18.02 7.00 10.62
CA ILE A 46 18.03 8.36 10.04
C ILE A 46 18.67 9.45 10.92
N GLY A 47 18.89 9.17 12.21
CA GLY A 47 19.50 10.12 13.16
C GLY A 47 18.58 11.29 13.51
N ALA A 48 19.08 12.53 13.35
CA ALA A 48 18.41 13.75 13.82
C ALA A 48 17.30 14.28 12.88
N GLN A 49 17.08 13.65 11.73
CA GLN A 49 16.06 14.07 10.76
C GLN A 49 14.74 13.31 10.98
N SER A 50 13.62 13.90 10.61
CA SER A 50 12.30 13.26 10.72
C SER A 50 11.59 13.22 9.37
N THR A 51 11.03 12.06 9.04
CA THR A 51 10.19 11.80 7.88
C THR A 51 8.72 11.94 8.26
N LEU A 52 7.86 12.13 7.26
CA LEU A 52 6.41 12.30 7.47
C LEU A 52 5.80 11.20 8.37
N PRO A 53 6.07 9.89 8.17
CA PRO A 53 5.56 8.85 9.06
C PRO A 53 6.07 8.96 10.51
N MET A 54 7.34 9.35 10.72
CA MET A 54 7.88 9.51 12.08
C MET A 54 7.26 10.69 12.82
N VAL A 55 6.94 11.79 12.12
CA VAL A 55 6.24 12.93 12.71
C VAL A 55 4.83 12.53 13.13
N ILE A 56 4.10 11.84 12.26
CA ILE A 56 2.75 11.31 12.56
C ILE A 56 2.82 10.36 13.78
N TRP A 57 3.79 9.45 13.80
CA TRP A 57 4.01 8.55 14.93
C TRP A 57 4.33 9.29 16.24
N SER A 58 5.19 10.31 16.19
CA SER A 58 5.55 11.13 17.34
C SER A 58 4.32 11.84 17.92
N MET A 59 3.44 12.38 17.08
CA MET A 59 2.18 13.01 17.50
C MET A 59 1.22 12.03 18.19
N VAL A 60 1.18 10.77 17.75
CA VAL A 60 0.39 9.72 18.43
C VAL A 60 1.00 9.36 19.79
N ARG A 61 2.34 9.35 19.89
CA ARG A 61 3.08 8.91 21.08
C ARG A 61 3.20 9.98 22.17
N LEU A 62 3.21 11.27 21.81
CA LEU A 62 3.36 12.40 22.74
C LEU A 62 2.14 12.64 23.66
N GLY A 63 1.10 11.82 23.56
CA GLY A 63 0.15 11.65 24.66
C GLY A 63 -1.27 12.02 24.28
N ILE A 64 -2.12 11.00 24.45
CA ILE A 64 -3.57 10.98 24.66
C ILE A 64 -4.23 12.36 24.52
N ASN A 65 -4.38 12.81 23.27
CA ASN A 65 -5.46 13.71 22.97
C ASN A 65 -6.71 12.82 22.95
N PRO A 66 -7.69 12.96 23.87
CA PRO A 66 -8.90 12.14 23.86
C PRO A 66 -9.59 12.16 22.49
N SER A 67 -9.40 13.24 21.74
CA SER A 67 -9.81 13.41 20.35
C SER A 67 -9.17 12.40 19.38
N LEU A 68 -7.90 12.03 19.57
CA LEU A 68 -7.20 11.04 18.74
C LEU A 68 -7.72 9.61 18.99
N ASN A 69 -7.98 9.27 20.25
CA ASN A 69 -8.60 8.00 20.60
C ASN A 69 -10.06 7.93 20.10
N ALA A 70 -10.81 9.02 20.23
CA ALA A 70 -12.16 9.14 19.68
C ALA A 70 -12.15 8.99 18.14
N LEU A 71 -11.22 9.64 17.44
CA LEU A 71 -11.05 9.50 15.99
C LEU A 71 -10.71 8.04 15.62
N GLY A 72 -9.82 7.39 16.36
CA GLY A 72 -9.47 5.98 16.17
C GLY A 72 -10.68 5.05 16.35
N ALA A 73 -11.47 5.26 17.40
CA ALA A 73 -12.71 4.51 17.63
C ALA A 73 -13.75 4.75 16.52
N MET A 74 -13.87 5.98 16.02
CA MET A 74 -14.78 6.33 14.92
C MET A 74 -14.35 5.65 13.61
N VAL A 75 -13.06 5.69 13.26
CA VAL A 75 -12.54 5.03 12.05
C VAL A 75 -12.67 3.51 12.14
N MET A 76 -12.39 2.93 13.31
CA MET A 76 -12.56 1.50 13.56
C MET A 76 -14.03 1.09 13.48
N GLY A 77 -14.93 1.85 14.09
CA GLY A 77 -16.38 1.64 14.02
C GLY A 77 -16.91 1.76 12.59
N PHE A 78 -16.46 2.76 11.84
CA PHE A 78 -16.81 2.92 10.42
C PHE A 78 -16.33 1.73 9.58
N SER A 79 -15.11 1.26 9.81
CA SER A 79 -14.53 0.12 9.10
C SER A 79 -15.33 -1.16 9.36
N ILE A 80 -15.70 -1.40 10.62
CA ILE A 80 -16.57 -2.51 11.02
C ILE A 80 -17.95 -2.37 10.37
N LEU A 81 -18.52 -1.16 10.36
CA LEU A 81 -19.83 -0.90 9.77
C LEU A 81 -19.82 -1.17 8.26
N VAL A 82 -18.81 -0.70 7.54
CA VAL A 82 -18.63 -0.99 6.11
C VAL A 82 -18.49 -2.50 5.88
N LEU A 83 -17.72 -3.19 6.71
CA LEU A 83 -17.56 -4.65 6.65
C LEU A 83 -18.90 -5.37 6.87
N VAL A 84 -19.67 -4.97 7.87
CA VAL A 84 -20.97 -5.56 8.18
C VAL A 84 -21.97 -5.29 7.05
N VAL A 85 -22.02 -4.06 6.54
CA VAL A 85 -22.89 -3.68 5.41
C VAL A 85 -22.50 -4.43 4.15
N ALA A 86 -21.21 -4.53 3.83
CA ALA A 86 -20.71 -5.30 2.70
C ALA A 86 -21.05 -6.79 2.84
N ASN A 87 -20.93 -7.37 4.03
CA ASN A 87 -21.35 -8.75 4.28
C ASN A 87 -22.87 -8.94 4.13
N ARG A 88 -23.68 -7.98 4.58
CA ARG A 88 -25.14 -8.05 4.52
C ARG A 88 -25.69 -7.82 3.11
N LEU A 89 -25.11 -6.89 2.34
CA LEU A 89 -25.50 -6.60 0.96
C LEU A 89 -24.90 -7.60 -0.05
N GLY A 90 -23.68 -8.07 0.23
CA GLY A 90 -22.93 -8.95 -0.65
C GLY A 90 -23.39 -10.40 -0.63
N GLY A 91 -24.29 -10.79 0.29
CA GLY A 91 -24.85 -12.15 0.35
C GLY A 91 -23.78 -13.21 0.13
N VAL A 92 -22.67 -13.11 0.87
CA VAL A 92 -21.56 -14.06 0.74
C VAL A 92 -22.08 -15.42 1.22
N LYS A 93 -22.64 -16.18 0.28
CA LYS A 93 -22.75 -17.64 0.37
C LYS A 93 -21.32 -18.12 0.51
N LEU A 94 -20.89 -18.28 1.76
CA LEU A 94 -19.83 -19.18 2.13
C LEU A 94 -20.24 -20.54 1.58
N ALA A 95 -19.70 -20.88 0.41
CA ALA A 95 -19.78 -22.21 -0.16
C ALA A 95 -19.07 -23.14 0.84
N GLY A 96 -19.87 -23.82 1.66
CA GLY A 96 -19.51 -25.09 2.26
C GLY A 96 -19.67 -26.21 1.24
#